data_AF-A0A1H7LW43-F1
#
_entry.id   AF-A0A1H7LW43-F1
#
_cell.length_a   1.000
_cell.length_b   1.000
_cell.length_c   1.000
_cell.angle_alpha   90.00
_cell.angle_beta   90.00
_cell.angle_gamma   90.00
#
_symmetry.space_group_name_H-M   'P 1'
#
loop_
_entity.id
_entity.type
_entity.pdbx_description
1 polymer ?
#
loop_
_entity_poly.entity_id
_entity_poly.type
_entity_poly.pdbx_seq_one_letter_code
_entity_poly.pdbx_strand_id
1 'polypeptide(L)' 'MAKIEIKGSPEELERVATFLANNNIKFNVVKDYGNHSLDDIDKYEHLISKYAASIS' A
#
# COMPACT_ATOMS: atom_id res chain seq x y z
N MET A 1 15.98 -10.25 -13.08
CA MET A 1 14.95 -10.78 -12.15
C MET A 1 13.60 -10.29 -12.65
N ALA A 2 12.62 -11.17 -12.83
CA ALA A 2 11.29 -10.76 -13.28
C ALA A 2 10.52 -10.15 -12.11
N LYS A 3 9.94 -8.96 -12.29
CA LYS A 3 9.03 -8.33 -11.34
C LYS A 3 7.61 -8.55 -11.88
N ILE A 4 6.74 -9.16 -11.08
CA ILE A 4 5.32 -9.35 -11.41
C ILE A 4 4.54 -8.36 -10.56
N GLU A 5 3.74 -7.53 -11.19
CA GLU A 5 2.87 -6.55 -10.53
C GLU A 5 1.43 -7.02 -10.70
N ILE A 6 0.75 -7.30 -9.57
CA ILE A 6 -0.60 -7.83 -9.57
C ILE A 6 -1.51 -6.71 -9.07
N LYS A 7 -2.39 -6.24 -9.97
CA LYS A 7 -3.45 -5.28 -9.65
C LYS A 7 -4.75 -6.05 -9.57
N GLY A 8 -5.28 -6.23 -8.37
CA GLY A 8 -6.47 -7.05 -8.11
C GLY A 8 -7.07 -6.74 -6.75
N SER A 9 -8.20 -7.38 -6.44
CA SER A 9 -8.83 -7.23 -5.13
C SER A 9 -7.95 -7.88 -4.04
N PRO A 10 -8.12 -7.51 -2.75
CA PRO A 10 -7.38 -8.13 -1.66
C PRO A 10 -7.49 -9.66 -1.61
N GLU A 11 -8.67 -10.21 -1.97
CA GLU A 11 -8.91 -11.66 -2.04
C GLU A 11 -8.06 -12.36 -3.10
N GLU A 12 -7.88 -11.73 -4.27
CA GLU A 12 -7.05 -12.30 -5.34
C GLU A 12 -5.57 -12.32 -4.93
N LEU A 13 -5.13 -11.26 -4.24
CA LEU A 13 -3.79 -11.16 -3.67
C LEU A 13 -3.52 -12.28 -2.64
N GLU A 14 -4.49 -12.58 -1.78
CA GLU A 14 -4.39 -13.65 -0.79
C GLU A 14 -4.27 -15.04 -1.44
N ARG A 15 -5.06 -15.29 -2.50
CA ARG A 15 -4.98 -16.54 -3.28
C ARG A 15 -3.61 -16.73 -3.92
N VAL A 16 -3.07 -15.68 -4.53
CA VAL A 16 -1.75 -15.74 -5.17
C VAL A 16 -0.64 -15.88 -4.13
N ALA A 17 -0.71 -15.17 -3.01
CA ALA A 17 0.25 -15.32 -1.91
C ALA A 17 0.28 -16.75 -1.38
N THR A 18 -0.89 -17.36 -1.20
CA THR A 18 -1.03 -18.75 -0.76
C THR A 18 -0.42 -19.73 -1.77
N PHE A 19 -0.66 -19.52 -3.06
CA PHE A 19 -0.06 -20.35 -4.12
C PHE A 19 1.47 -20.24 -4.13
N LEU A 20 2.02 -19.03 -4.03
CA LEU A 20 3.47 -18.81 -4.02
C LEU A 20 4.13 -19.46 -2.79
N ALA A 21 3.51 -19.33 -1.61
CA ALA A 21 3.97 -19.96 -0.38
C ALA A 21 3.99 -21.49 -0.50
N ASN A 22 2.92 -22.09 -1.03
CA ASN A 22 2.81 -23.54 -1.21
C ASN A 22 3.85 -24.12 -2.18
N ASN A 23 4.34 -23.32 -3.12
CA ASN A 23 5.39 -23.71 -4.07
C ASN A 23 6.81 -23.34 -3.60
N ASN A 24 6.98 -22.90 -2.36
CA ASN A 24 8.27 -22.46 -1.81
C ASN A 24 8.92 -21.30 -2.61
N ILE A 25 8.10 -20.47 -3.24
CA ILE A 25 8.56 -19.31 -4.01
C ILE A 25 8.66 -18.12 -3.06
N LYS A 26 9.82 -17.45 -3.03
CA LYS A 26 10.00 -16.23 -2.24
C LYS A 26 9.27 -15.06 -2.92
N PHE A 27 8.39 -14.40 -2.18
CA PHE A 27 7.68 -13.20 -2.63
C PHE A 27 7.64 -12.16 -1.51
N ASN A 28 7.33 -10.92 -1.87
CA ASN A 28 7.11 -9.84 -0.93
C ASN A 28 5.83 -9.09 -1.32
N VAL A 29 4.90 -8.93 -0.37
CA VAL A 29 3.69 -8.14 -0.58
C VAL A 29 3.99 -6.73 -0.09
N VAL A 30 4.00 -5.78 -1.01
CA VAL A 30 4.23 -4.37 -0.69
C VAL A 30 2.90 -3.65 -0.83
N LYS A 31 2.53 -2.85 0.18
CA LYS A 31 1.38 -1.95 0.07
C LYS A 31 1.72 -0.88 -0.96
N ASP A 32 0.95 -0.84 -2.04
CA ASP A 32 1.06 0.22 -3.04
C ASP A 32 0.26 1.42 -2.55
N TYR A 33 0.98 2.49 -2.15
CA TYR A 33 0.38 3.78 -1.80
C TYR A 33 0.19 4.68 -3.04
N GLY A 34 0.41 4.14 -4.24
CA GLY A 34 0.31 4.88 -5.49
C GLY A 34 1.39 5.97 -5.59
N ASN A 35 0.99 7.17 -6.00
CA ASN A 35 1.86 8.35 -6.10
C ASN A 35 2.00 9.13 -4.79
N HIS A 36 1.37 8.69 -3.71
CA HIS A 36 1.49 9.34 -2.41
C HIS A 36 2.58 8.62 -1.62
N SER A 37 3.72 9.30 -1.43
CA SER A 37 4.70 8.83 -0.46
C SER A 37 4.08 8.92 0.94
N LEU A 38 4.55 8.09 1.89
CA LEU A 38 4.12 8.21 3.30
C LEU A 38 4.35 9.64 3.83
N ASP A 39 5.41 10.31 3.35
CA ASP A 39 5.71 11.72 3.60
C ASP A 39 4.59 12.70 3.17
N ASP A 40 3.81 12.38 2.13
CA ASP A 40 2.72 13.25 1.68
C ASP A 40 1.47 13.09 2.55
N ILE A 41 1.26 11.90 3.11
CA ILE A 41 0.17 11.64 4.05
C ILE A 41 0.42 12.40 5.36
N ASP A 42 1.64 12.33 5.91
CA ASP A 42 2.02 13.04 7.13
C ASP A 42 1.89 14.57 6.97
N LYS A 43 2.29 15.11 5.81
CA LYS A 43 2.12 16.54 5.48
C LYS A 43 0.65 16.92 5.39
N TYR A 44 -0.18 16.08 4.80
CA TYR A 44 -1.61 16.35 4.67
C TYR A 44 -2.30 16.33 6.04
N GLU A 45 -1.99 15.37 6.90
CA GLU A 45 -2.51 15.34 8.29
C GLU A 45 -2.08 16.57 9.09
N HIS A 46 -0.81 17.00 8.94
CA HIS A 46 -0.30 18.20 9.58
C HIS A 46 -1.02 19.46 9.11
N LEU A 47 -1.29 19.58 7.80
CA LEU A 47 -2.03 20.70 7.23
C LEU A 47 -3.50 20.70 7.65
N ILE A 48 -4.17 19.54 7.69
CA ILE A 48 -5.54 19.43 8.22
C ILE A 48 -5.58 19.90 9.66
N SER A 49 -4.70 19.40 10.53
CA SER A 49 -4.67 19.78 11.93
C SER A 49 -4.47 21.29 12.11
N LYS A 50 -3.55 21.88 11.35
CA LYS A 50 -3.22 23.31 11.41
C LYS A 50 -4.38 24.21 10.99
N TYR A 51 -5.15 23.83 9.97
CA TYR A 51 -6.24 24.67 9.45
C TYR A 51 -7.61 24.31 10.04
N ALA A 52 -7.84 23.10 10.54
CA ALA A 52 -9.07 22.73 11.24
C ALA A 52 -9.26 23.52 12.56
N ALA A 53 -8.17 23.87 13.25
CA ALA A 53 -8.20 24.72 14.44
C ALA A 53 -8.43 26.22 14.14
N SER A 54 -8.46 26.62 12.87
CA SER A 54 -8.69 28.01 12.45
C SER A 54 -10.16 28.31 12.09
N ILE A 55 -11.05 27.32 12.22
CA ILE A 55 -12.50 27.43 11.95
C ILE A 55 -13.30 27.17 13.23
N SER A 56 -12.89 27.79 14.34
CA SER A 56 -13.64 27.81 15.61
C SER A 56 -13.66 29.20 16.21
#